data_AF-A0A388Q853-F1
#
_entry.id   AF-A0A388Q853-F1
#
_cell.length_a   1.000
_cell.length_b   1.000
_cell.length_c   1.000
_cell.angle_alpha   90.00
_cell.angle_beta   90.00
_cell.angle_gamma   90.00
#
_symmetry.space_group_name_H-M   'P 1'
#
loop_
_entity.id
_entity.type
_entity.pdbx_description
1 polymer ?
#
loop_
_entity_poly.entity_id
_entity_poly.type
_entity_poly.pdbx_seq_one_letter_code
_entity_poly.pdbx_strand_id
1 'polypeptide(L)'
;MTSDEIAAGKYALPAGSNLGKRLTYAAAKHWLAICCGVIGGYVGLAVSPAVLLKLGFVRSAALIYRLYWPVCHQFAYRSWFLFGAHFSYAADEFKLATGIDPYTAAGRLASKSFVGDAVLGYKLALCERDIAIYGGMLLASLAYAAWRSTGREVVPLHWIGYGLLGVAPIAFDGVSQLLSQPPFDLFGLALRESTPVLRSLTGALFGIASIWMAYPHLDVWMQVVREELEELTGA
;
A
#
# COMPACT_ATOMS: atom_id res chain seq x y z
N MET A 1 -15.87 -10.39 -46.01
CA MET A 1 -15.21 -10.67 -44.73
C MET A 1 -14.50 -11.99 -44.85
N THR A 2 -13.19 -11.94 -45.08
CA THR A 2 -12.34 -13.12 -45.16
C THR A 2 -12.09 -13.67 -43.76
N SER A 3 -11.75 -14.96 -43.66
CA SER A 3 -11.39 -15.64 -42.41
C SER A 3 -10.29 -14.93 -41.61
N ASP A 4 -9.45 -14.13 -42.27
CA ASP A 4 -8.35 -13.39 -41.66
C ASP A 4 -8.82 -12.14 -40.88
N GLU A 5 -9.98 -11.56 -41.21
CA GLU A 5 -10.55 -10.43 -40.47
C GLU A 5 -11.22 -10.86 -39.16
N ILE A 6 -11.58 -12.14 -39.04
CA ILE A 6 -12.20 -12.72 -37.82
C ILE A 6 -11.14 -13.06 -36.77
N ALA A 7 -9.87 -13.24 -37.18
CA ALA A 7 -8.74 -13.49 -36.27
C ALA A 7 -8.24 -12.22 -35.56
N ALA A 8 -8.70 -11.03 -35.94
CA ALA A 8 -8.45 -9.77 -35.22
C ALA A 8 -9.31 -9.67 -33.92
N GLY A 9 -9.41 -10.78 -33.20
CA GLY A 9 -10.25 -10.98 -32.03
C GLY A 9 -9.71 -10.27 -30.78
N LYS A 10 -10.31 -9.12 -30.49
CA LYS A 10 -10.63 -8.56 -29.16
C LYS A 10 -9.54 -7.99 -28.24
N TYR A 11 -8.25 -8.23 -28.44
CA TYR A 11 -7.21 -7.51 -27.69
C TYR A 11 -6.04 -7.15 -28.61
N ALA A 12 -6.20 -6.08 -29.39
CA ALA A 12 -5.08 -5.54 -30.15
C ALA A 12 -3.98 -5.08 -29.18
N LEU A 13 -2.94 -5.92 -29.02
CA LEU A 13 -1.73 -5.56 -28.29
C LEU A 13 -1.20 -4.22 -28.87
N PRO A 14 -0.77 -3.24 -28.06
CA PRO A 14 -0.44 -1.88 -28.53
C PRO A 14 0.76 -1.76 -29.50
N ALA A 15 1.24 -2.86 -30.07
CA ALA A 15 2.55 -2.91 -30.69
C ALA A 15 2.49 -3.24 -32.18
N GLY A 16 2.04 -2.28 -32.98
CA GLY A 16 2.37 -2.23 -34.41
C GLY A 16 3.88 -2.12 -34.68
N SER A 17 4.70 -1.81 -33.65
CA SER A 17 6.16 -1.72 -33.74
C SER A 17 6.87 -2.87 -33.02
N ASN A 18 8.01 -3.30 -33.57
CA ASN A 18 8.87 -4.34 -32.95
C ASN A 18 9.35 -3.96 -31.54
N LEU A 19 9.54 -2.67 -31.27
CA LEU A 19 9.91 -2.17 -29.94
C LEU A 19 8.80 -2.42 -28.92
N GLY A 20 7.54 -2.11 -29.27
CA GLY A 20 6.40 -2.33 -28.39
C GLY A 20 6.27 -3.81 -28.00
N LYS A 21 6.43 -4.72 -28.96
CA LYS A 21 6.33 -6.17 -28.71
C LYS A 21 7.41 -6.64 -27.72
N ARG A 22 8.66 -6.20 -27.92
CA ARG A 22 9.78 -6.52 -27.01
C ARG A 22 9.58 -5.97 -25.61
N LEU A 23 9.07 -4.74 -25.48
CA LEU A 23 8.79 -4.12 -24.19
C LEU A 23 7.65 -4.85 -23.45
N THR A 24 6.56 -5.18 -24.13
CA THR A 24 5.46 -5.95 -23.54
C THR A 24 5.93 -7.35 -23.13
N TYR A 25 6.73 -8.02 -23.95
CA TYR A 25 7.30 -9.32 -23.62
C TYR A 25 8.18 -9.24 -22.37
N ALA A 26 9.09 -8.26 -22.31
CA ALA A 26 9.92 -8.04 -21.13
C ALA A 26 9.08 -7.73 -19.88
N ALA A 27 8.03 -6.92 -20.01
CA ALA A 27 7.12 -6.61 -18.92
C ALA A 27 6.35 -7.86 -18.44
N ALA A 28 5.84 -8.69 -19.35
CA ALA A 28 5.17 -9.94 -19.02
C ALA A 28 6.15 -10.95 -18.37
N LYS A 29 7.39 -11.02 -18.84
CA LYS A 29 8.43 -11.88 -18.27
C LYS A 29 8.85 -11.44 -16.87
N HIS A 30 8.94 -10.14 -16.63
CA HIS A 30 9.43 -9.55 -15.38
C HIS A 30 8.32 -8.95 -14.51
N TRP A 31 7.05 -9.31 -14.76
CA TRP A 31 5.89 -8.68 -14.12
C TRP A 31 5.99 -8.66 -12.60
N LEU A 32 6.44 -9.76 -12.00
CA LEU A 32 6.53 -9.90 -10.55
C LEU A 32 7.62 -9.01 -9.95
N ALA A 33 8.78 -8.92 -10.63
CA ALA A 33 9.85 -8.01 -10.22
C ALA A 33 9.41 -6.53 -10.34
N ILE A 34 8.65 -6.19 -11.39
CA ILE A 34 8.07 -4.87 -11.57
C ILE A 34 7.09 -4.56 -10.43
N CYS A 35 6.16 -5.47 -10.12
CA CYS A 35 5.21 -5.29 -9.02
C CYS A 35 5.92 -5.13 -7.67
N CYS A 36 6.89 -5.99 -7.34
CA CYS A 36 7.71 -5.86 -6.13
C CYS A 36 8.46 -4.53 -6.09
N GLY A 37 9.06 -4.10 -7.21
CA GLY A 37 9.79 -2.84 -7.31
C GLY A 37 8.89 -1.62 -7.13
N VAL A 38 7.70 -1.62 -7.71
CA VAL A 38 6.72 -0.53 -7.57
C VAL A 38 6.21 -0.44 -6.14
N ILE A 39 5.75 -1.55 -5.55
CA ILE A 39 5.22 -1.57 -4.18
C ILE A 39 6.34 -1.25 -3.18
N GLY A 40 7.52 -1.87 -3.34
CA GLY A 40 8.68 -1.63 -2.50
C GLY A 40 9.21 -0.20 -2.60
N GLY A 41 9.23 0.37 -3.81
CA GLY A 41 9.54 1.77 -4.03
C GLY A 41 8.55 2.71 -3.34
N TYR A 42 7.25 2.41 -3.42
CA TYR A 42 6.21 3.18 -2.75
C TYR A 42 6.32 3.11 -1.21
N VAL A 43 6.56 1.94 -0.62
CA VAL A 43 6.78 1.80 0.83
C VAL A 43 8.09 2.48 1.25
N GLY A 44 9.18 2.25 0.52
CA GLY A 44 10.49 2.83 0.81
C GLY A 44 10.47 4.36 0.73
N LEU A 45 9.79 4.91 -0.29
CA LEU A 45 9.61 6.35 -0.41
C LEU A 45 8.77 6.90 0.76
N ALA A 46 7.75 6.19 1.25
CA ALA A 46 6.99 6.61 2.42
C ALA A 46 7.80 6.58 3.74
N VAL A 47 8.79 5.69 3.85
CA VAL A 47 9.71 5.59 5.00
C VAL A 47 10.81 6.66 4.96
N SER A 48 11.26 7.01 3.76
CA SER A 48 12.41 7.89 3.53
C SER A 48 12.37 9.28 4.22
N PRO A 49 11.22 9.97 4.44
CA PRO A 49 11.22 11.28 5.09
C PRO A 49 11.79 11.25 6.50
N ALA A 50 11.51 10.19 7.27
CA ALA A 50 12.05 10.03 8.62
C ALA A 50 13.59 9.90 8.60
N VAL A 51 14.11 9.15 7.63
CA VAL A 51 15.56 8.98 7.41
C VAL A 51 16.19 10.31 6.95
N LEU A 52 15.58 10.99 6.00
CA LEU A 52 16.04 12.27 5.48
C LEU A 52 16.08 13.34 6.57
N LEU A 53 15.06 13.42 7.44
CA LEU A 53 15.04 14.33 8.58
C LEU A 53 16.13 14.00 9.60
N LYS A 54 16.34 12.71 9.90
CA LYS A 54 17.44 12.27 10.77
C LYS A 54 18.82 12.69 10.25
N LEU A 55 18.98 12.74 8.92
CA LEU A 55 20.21 13.17 8.25
C LEU A 55 20.27 14.68 7.95
N GLY A 56 19.25 15.46 8.32
CA GLY A 56 19.20 16.91 8.11
C GLY A 56 18.71 17.37 6.73
N PHE A 57 18.26 16.47 5.85
CA PHE A 57 17.73 16.78 4.52
C PHE A 57 16.25 17.22 4.56
N VAL A 58 15.99 18.35 5.23
CA VAL A 58 14.63 18.86 5.50
C VAL A 58 13.83 19.11 4.22
N ARG A 59 14.43 19.74 3.20
CA ARG A 59 13.74 20.08 1.94
C ARG A 59 13.30 18.83 1.16
N SER A 60 14.14 17.81 1.13
CA SER A 60 13.85 16.53 0.47
C SER A 60 12.72 15.80 1.18
N ALA A 61 12.75 15.72 2.51
CA ALA A 61 11.67 15.15 3.30
C ALA A 61 10.33 15.89 3.06
N ALA A 62 10.35 17.23 3.05
CA ALA A 62 9.17 18.05 2.80
C ALA A 62 8.60 17.86 1.39
N LEU A 63 9.42 17.58 0.37
CA LEU A 63 8.93 17.22 -0.96
C LEU A 63 8.15 15.90 -0.90
N ILE A 64 8.69 14.89 -0.24
CA ILE A 64 8.07 13.56 -0.17
C ILE A 64 6.77 13.61 0.63
N TYR A 65 6.74 14.27 1.79
CA TYR A 65 5.48 14.49 2.53
C TYR A 65 4.40 15.15 1.65
N ARG A 66 4.77 16.13 0.81
CA ARG A 66 3.83 16.75 -0.15
C ARG A 66 3.34 15.77 -1.21
N LEU A 67 4.19 14.88 -1.72
CA LEU A 67 3.77 13.85 -2.69
C LEU A 67 2.73 12.89 -2.11
N TYR A 68 2.83 12.54 -0.82
CA TYR A 68 1.88 11.66 -0.15
C TYR A 68 0.63 12.37 0.40
N TRP A 69 0.60 13.71 0.39
CA TRP A 69 -0.48 14.49 0.97
C TRP A 69 -1.89 14.21 0.40
N PRO A 70 -2.08 13.94 -0.91
CA PRO A 70 -3.41 13.67 -1.45
C PRO A 70 -3.89 12.23 -1.18
N VAL A 71 -2.97 11.30 -0.87
CA VAL A 71 -3.29 9.87 -0.66
C VAL A 71 -3.39 9.49 0.81
N CYS A 72 -2.77 10.27 1.70
CA CYS A 72 -2.81 10.03 3.13
C CYS A 72 -2.93 11.34 3.90
N HIS A 73 -3.71 11.31 4.99
CA HIS A 73 -3.84 12.48 5.87
C HIS A 73 -2.56 12.78 6.67
N GLN A 74 -1.67 11.80 6.85
CA GLN A 74 -0.38 11.96 7.54
C GLN A 74 -0.49 12.52 8.96
N PHE A 75 -1.56 12.18 9.67
CA PHE A 75 -1.71 12.57 11.06
C PHE A 75 -0.60 11.92 11.91
N ALA A 76 0.13 12.74 12.67
CA ALA A 76 1.23 12.27 13.51
C ALA A 76 0.79 11.18 14.51
N TYR A 77 -0.36 11.35 15.16
CA TYR A 77 -0.92 10.39 16.13
C TYR A 77 -1.46 9.07 15.50
N ARG A 78 -1.29 8.89 14.19
CA ARG A 78 -1.63 7.67 13.45
C ARG A 78 -0.46 7.17 12.60
N SER A 79 0.76 7.60 12.91
CA SER A 79 1.95 7.29 12.12
C SER A 79 2.99 6.57 12.98
N TRP A 80 3.77 5.73 12.32
CA TRP A 80 4.99 5.21 12.90
C TRP A 80 6.08 6.29 12.92
N PHE A 81 6.92 6.26 13.94
CA PHE A 81 8.05 7.15 14.15
C PHE A 81 9.34 6.34 14.14
N LEU A 82 10.38 6.91 13.53
CA LEU A 82 11.73 6.36 13.56
C LEU A 82 12.67 7.31 14.30
N PHE A 83 13.71 6.75 14.91
CA PHE A 83 14.80 7.50 15.55
C PHE A 83 14.39 8.33 16.78
N GLY A 84 13.32 7.94 17.47
CA GLY A 84 12.81 8.56 18.69
C GLY A 84 12.65 7.58 19.86
N ALA A 85 12.04 8.06 20.94
CA ALA A 85 11.80 7.28 22.16
C ALA A 85 10.80 6.12 21.96
N HIS A 86 9.73 6.36 21.19
CA HIS A 86 8.70 5.37 20.89
C HIS A 86 8.45 5.26 19.39
N PHE A 87 7.93 4.12 18.96
CA PHE A 87 7.56 3.89 17.56
C PHE A 87 6.22 4.52 17.19
N SER A 88 5.34 4.79 18.15
CA SER A 88 4.03 5.39 17.89
C SER A 88 3.59 6.17 19.13
N TYR A 89 2.84 7.26 18.92
CA TYR A 89 2.22 8.03 19.98
C TYR A 89 0.71 8.07 19.71
N ALA A 90 -0.08 7.33 20.50
CA ALA A 90 -1.53 7.35 20.37
C ALA A 90 -2.10 8.76 20.65
N ALA A 91 -3.34 9.05 20.27
CA ALA A 91 -3.88 10.43 20.31
C ALA A 91 -3.69 11.16 21.66
N ASP A 92 -3.99 10.51 22.78
CA ASP A 92 -3.81 11.09 24.11
C ASP A 92 -2.33 11.27 24.49
N GLU A 93 -1.49 10.31 24.15
CA GLU A 93 -0.04 10.35 24.38
C GLU A 93 0.62 11.45 23.54
N PHE A 94 0.22 11.56 22.27
CA PHE A 94 0.67 12.61 21.36
C PHE A 94 0.26 13.99 21.86
N LYS A 95 -0.98 14.14 22.36
CA LYS A 95 -1.44 15.37 22.99
C LYS A 95 -0.59 15.74 24.20
N LEU A 96 -0.30 14.77 25.06
CA LEU A 96 0.55 14.98 26.23
C LEU A 96 1.98 15.38 25.86
N ALA A 97 2.55 14.73 24.84
CA ALA A 97 3.92 14.95 24.41
C ALA A 97 4.14 16.28 23.67
N THR A 98 3.13 16.75 22.92
CA THR A 98 3.29 17.89 21.99
C THR A 98 2.42 19.11 22.34
N GLY A 99 1.41 18.94 23.21
CA GLY A 99 0.37 19.94 23.45
C GLY A 99 -0.63 20.10 22.29
N ILE A 100 -0.48 19.36 21.19
CA ILE A 100 -1.38 19.43 20.03
C ILE A 100 -2.57 18.50 20.27
N ASP A 101 -3.79 19.04 20.33
CA ASP A 101 -5.01 18.26 20.61
C ASP A 101 -5.64 17.62 19.35
N PRO A 102 -5.49 16.29 19.11
CA PRO A 102 -5.98 15.62 17.90
C PRO A 102 -7.50 15.56 17.77
N TYR A 103 -8.24 15.83 18.85
CA TYR A 103 -9.69 15.78 18.85
C TYR A 103 -10.32 17.07 18.31
N THR A 104 -9.54 18.16 18.24
CA THR A 104 -9.96 19.43 17.65
C THR A 104 -9.64 19.54 16.15
N ALA A 105 -10.39 20.33 15.39
CA ALA A 105 -10.08 20.58 13.98
C ALA A 105 -8.69 21.24 13.80
N ALA A 106 -8.36 22.21 14.65
CA ALA A 106 -7.07 22.91 14.63
C ALA A 106 -5.91 21.95 14.95
N GLY A 107 -6.06 21.10 15.98
CA GLY A 107 -5.02 20.15 16.34
C GLY A 107 -4.88 19.00 15.34
N ARG A 108 -5.95 18.57 14.64
CA ARG A 108 -5.80 17.66 13.48
C ARG A 108 -4.94 18.29 12.39
N LEU A 109 -5.20 19.54 12.04
CA LEU A 109 -4.39 20.26 11.05
C LEU A 109 -2.93 20.42 11.52
N ALA A 110 -2.71 20.77 12.79
CA ALA A 110 -1.36 20.88 13.36
C ALA A 110 -0.65 19.52 13.39
N SER A 111 -1.33 18.42 13.75
CA SER A 111 -0.77 17.07 13.76
C SER A 111 -0.37 16.59 12.36
N LYS A 112 -1.07 17.06 11.32
CA LYS A 112 -0.71 16.80 9.92
C LYS A 112 0.62 17.48 9.55
N SER A 113 0.84 18.70 10.03
CA SER A 113 2.09 19.45 9.82
C SER A 113 3.24 19.05 10.74
N PHE A 114 2.97 18.40 11.86
CA PHE A 114 4.00 17.91 12.79
C PHE A 114 4.81 16.77 12.15
N VAL A 115 6.11 16.98 11.91
CA VAL A 115 7.00 15.98 11.27
C VAL A 115 7.86 15.17 12.26
N GLY A 116 7.92 15.61 13.52
CA GLY A 116 8.77 15.01 14.55
C GLY A 116 9.99 15.84 14.92
N ASP A 117 10.75 15.34 15.90
CA ASP A 117 11.95 15.94 16.45
C ASP A 117 12.93 14.87 16.96
N ALA A 118 14.04 15.28 17.58
CA ALA A 118 15.07 14.35 18.05
C ALA A 118 14.65 13.49 19.26
N VAL A 119 13.63 13.89 20.01
CA VAL A 119 13.11 13.17 21.18
C VAL A 119 12.03 12.19 20.74
N LEU A 120 11.01 12.71 20.05
CA LEU A 120 9.86 11.91 19.62
C LEU A 120 10.19 11.04 18.40
N GLY A 121 11.24 11.38 17.65
CA GLY A 121 11.57 10.78 16.37
C GLY A 121 10.81 11.45 15.24
N TYR A 122 10.97 10.93 14.03
CA TYR A 122 10.37 11.47 12.81
C TYR A 122 9.32 10.52 12.25
N LYS A 123 8.14 11.05 11.93
CA LYS A 123 7.02 10.25 11.42
C LYS A 123 7.27 9.75 9.99
N LEU A 124 6.50 8.75 9.56
CA LEU A 124 6.47 8.33 8.15
C LEU A 124 5.52 9.21 7.33
N ALA A 125 5.64 9.18 5.99
CA ALA A 125 4.72 9.90 5.09
C ALA A 125 3.37 9.20 4.87
N LEU A 126 3.17 8.03 5.47
CA LEU A 126 1.92 7.29 5.46
C LEU A 126 1.49 6.98 6.89
N CYS A 127 0.19 6.72 7.08
CA CYS A 127 -0.32 6.27 8.37
C CYS A 127 0.04 4.79 8.63
N GLU A 128 -0.10 4.36 9.88
CA GLU A 128 0.15 2.98 10.33
C GLU A 128 -0.61 1.96 9.46
N ARG A 129 -1.88 2.25 9.14
CA ARG A 129 -2.73 1.38 8.32
C ARG A 129 -2.21 1.29 6.88
N ASP A 130 -1.93 2.41 6.24
CA ASP A 130 -1.46 2.43 4.84
C ASP A 130 -0.09 1.75 4.72
N ILE A 131 0.84 2.03 5.64
CA ILE A 131 2.13 1.33 5.72
C ILE A 131 1.93 -0.17 5.87
N ALA A 132 0.98 -0.60 6.70
CA ALA A 132 0.71 -2.01 6.88
C ALA A 132 0.05 -2.66 5.65
N ILE A 133 -0.85 -1.97 4.94
CA ILE A 133 -1.42 -2.45 3.68
C ILE A 133 -0.31 -2.68 2.66
N TYR A 134 0.45 -1.64 2.32
CA TYR A 134 1.46 -1.76 1.28
C TYR A 134 2.67 -2.61 1.70
N GLY A 135 3.02 -2.60 3.00
CA GLY A 135 4.02 -3.49 3.57
C GLY A 135 3.58 -4.95 3.53
N GLY A 136 2.32 -5.24 3.88
CA GLY A 136 1.73 -6.57 3.77
C GLY A 136 1.66 -7.04 2.31
N MET A 137 1.31 -6.15 1.38
CA MET A 137 1.39 -6.43 -0.06
C MET A 137 2.82 -6.78 -0.47
N LEU A 138 3.82 -5.98 -0.10
CA LEU A 138 5.22 -6.24 -0.43
C LEU A 138 5.69 -7.60 0.11
N LEU A 139 5.40 -7.90 1.37
CA LEU A 139 5.76 -9.18 1.99
C LEU A 139 5.09 -10.36 1.27
N ALA A 140 3.81 -10.24 0.93
CA ALA A 140 3.10 -11.26 0.17
C ALA A 140 3.65 -11.40 -1.25
N SER A 141 4.05 -10.31 -1.91
CA SER A 141 4.68 -10.35 -3.23
C SER A 141 6.02 -11.06 -3.21
N LEU A 142 6.85 -10.79 -2.19
CA LEU A 142 8.13 -11.47 -1.98
C LEU A 142 7.93 -12.95 -1.63
N ALA A 143 6.95 -13.27 -0.78
CA ALA A 143 6.59 -14.64 -0.45
C ALA A 143 6.08 -15.41 -1.67
N TYR A 144 5.24 -14.77 -2.50
CA TYR A 144 4.77 -15.34 -3.76
C TYR A 144 5.94 -15.61 -4.73
N ALA A 145 6.89 -14.68 -4.85
CA ALA A 145 8.09 -14.86 -5.66
C ALA A 145 8.94 -16.04 -5.18
N ALA A 146 9.18 -16.13 -3.87
CA ALA A 146 9.89 -17.25 -3.26
C ALA A 146 9.16 -18.58 -3.51
N TRP A 147 7.84 -18.62 -3.32
CA TRP A 147 7.04 -19.83 -3.52
C TRP A 147 7.03 -20.28 -4.97
N ARG A 148 6.78 -19.35 -5.90
CA ARG A 148 6.78 -19.60 -7.35
C ARG A 148 8.12 -20.17 -7.83
N SER A 149 9.24 -19.73 -7.26
CA SER A 149 10.58 -20.23 -7.60
C SER A 149 10.75 -21.74 -7.34
N THR A 150 9.89 -22.34 -6.51
CA THR A 150 9.89 -23.79 -6.25
C THR A 150 9.17 -24.61 -7.33
N GLY A 151 8.55 -23.96 -8.33
CA GLY A 151 7.75 -24.62 -9.37
C GLY A 151 6.35 -25.03 -8.91
N ARG A 152 5.95 -24.68 -7.68
CA ARG A 152 4.61 -24.98 -7.15
C ARG A 152 3.62 -23.87 -7.50
N GLU A 153 2.43 -24.28 -7.92
CA GLU A 153 1.31 -23.37 -8.11
C GLU A 153 0.78 -22.87 -6.76
N VAL A 154 0.29 -21.64 -6.76
CA VAL A 154 -0.39 -21.03 -5.61
C VAL A 154 -1.88 -20.98 -5.95
N VAL A 155 -2.69 -21.66 -5.14
CA VAL A 155 -4.15 -21.60 -5.29
C VAL A 155 -4.63 -20.19 -4.91
N PRO A 156 -5.40 -19.50 -5.77
CA PRO A 156 -5.94 -18.18 -5.45
C PRO A 156 -6.86 -18.22 -4.23
N LEU A 157 -6.77 -17.18 -3.41
CA LEU A 157 -7.70 -16.98 -2.32
C LEU A 157 -9.12 -16.79 -2.89
N HIS A 158 -10.03 -17.69 -2.52
CA HIS A 158 -11.43 -17.57 -2.91
C HIS A 158 -12.01 -16.22 -2.46
N TRP A 159 -12.92 -15.63 -3.25
CA TRP A 159 -13.46 -14.28 -2.98
C TRP A 159 -14.12 -14.15 -1.59
N ILE A 160 -14.74 -15.22 -1.09
CA ILE A 160 -15.27 -15.27 0.30
C ILE A 160 -14.13 -15.17 1.31
N GLY A 161 -13.02 -15.91 1.10
CA GLY A 161 -11.85 -15.85 1.96
C GLY A 161 -11.20 -14.47 1.94
N TYR A 162 -11.11 -13.83 0.76
CA TYR A 162 -10.68 -12.43 0.65
C TYR A 162 -11.60 -11.48 1.41
N GLY A 163 -12.92 -11.68 1.30
CA GLY A 163 -13.93 -10.92 2.04
C GLY A 163 -13.77 -11.06 3.56
N LEU A 164 -13.59 -12.28 4.07
CA LEU A 164 -13.52 -12.56 5.50
C LEU A 164 -12.16 -12.22 6.13
N LEU A 165 -11.06 -12.50 5.44
CA LEU A 165 -9.70 -12.31 5.98
C LEU A 165 -9.14 -10.92 5.67
N GLY A 166 -9.41 -10.39 4.47
CA GLY A 166 -8.89 -9.11 4.03
C GLY A 166 -9.84 -7.96 4.33
N VAL A 167 -11.04 -8.00 3.75
CA VAL A 167 -11.97 -6.86 3.75
C VAL A 167 -12.66 -6.67 5.10
N ALA A 168 -13.20 -7.72 5.69
CA ALA A 168 -14.00 -7.60 6.90
C ALA A 168 -13.21 -6.98 8.07
N PRO A 169 -11.98 -7.42 8.43
CA PRO A 169 -11.28 -6.87 9.59
C PRO A 169 -10.96 -5.38 9.44
N ILE A 170 -10.48 -4.96 8.27
CA ILE A 170 -10.17 -3.55 8.00
C ILE A 170 -11.43 -2.69 7.88
N ALA A 171 -12.53 -3.25 7.35
CA ALA A 171 -13.82 -2.56 7.29
C ALA A 171 -14.40 -2.38 8.69
N PHE A 172 -14.40 -3.41 9.54
CA PHE A 172 -14.87 -3.28 10.92
C PHE A 172 -14.04 -2.26 11.71
N ASP A 173 -12.71 -2.29 11.59
CA ASP A 173 -11.84 -1.31 12.24
C ASP A 173 -12.07 0.12 11.70
N GLY A 174 -12.09 0.29 10.38
CA GLY A 174 -12.26 1.58 9.72
C GLY A 174 -13.65 2.20 9.95
N VAL A 175 -14.71 1.41 9.81
CA VAL A 175 -16.10 1.86 9.99
C VAL A 175 -16.38 2.16 11.45
N SER A 176 -15.96 1.30 12.39
CA SER A 176 -16.16 1.59 13.82
C SER A 176 -15.45 2.88 14.24
N GLN A 177 -14.25 3.13 13.71
CA GLN A 177 -13.54 4.39 13.94
C GLN A 177 -14.26 5.58 13.29
N LEU A 178 -14.70 5.47 12.03
CA LEU A 178 -15.37 6.54 11.30
C LEU A 178 -16.70 6.95 11.96
N LEU A 179 -17.51 5.97 12.38
CA LEU A 179 -18.82 6.23 12.99
C LEU A 179 -18.72 6.81 14.40
N SER A 180 -17.59 6.63 15.10
CA SER A 180 -17.32 7.25 16.40
C SER A 180 -16.77 8.69 16.31
N GLN A 181 -16.54 9.21 15.10
CA GLN A 181 -15.99 10.55 14.90
C GLN A 181 -17.08 11.53 14.42
N PRO A 182 -16.97 12.83 14.78
CA PRO A 182 -17.84 13.86 14.24
C PRO A 182 -17.76 13.89 12.70
N PRO A 183 -18.89 14.04 11.97
CA PRO A 183 -20.22 14.43 12.47
C PRO A 183 -21.15 13.27 12.83
N PHE A 184 -20.69 12.02 12.72
CA PHE A 184 -21.58 10.87 12.87
C PHE A 184 -21.94 10.61 14.33
N ASP A 185 -20.94 10.61 15.22
CA ASP A 185 -21.06 10.37 16.67
C ASP A 185 -22.15 9.33 17.02
N LEU A 186 -22.19 8.26 16.21
CA LEU A 186 -23.35 7.42 16.08
C LEU A 186 -23.58 6.67 17.39
N PHE A 187 -24.80 6.72 17.93
CA PHE A 187 -25.21 6.04 19.17
C PHE A 187 -24.49 6.46 20.46
N GLY A 188 -23.84 7.62 20.52
CA GLY A 188 -23.08 8.01 21.71
C GLY A 188 -21.89 7.08 21.99
N LEU A 189 -21.39 6.41 20.95
CA LEU A 189 -20.14 5.65 21.02
C LEU A 189 -19.04 6.58 21.53
N ALA A 190 -18.28 6.12 22.52
CA ALA A 190 -17.10 6.83 22.98
C ALA A 190 -16.17 7.08 21.78
N LEU A 191 -15.60 8.29 21.68
CA LEU A 191 -14.60 8.67 20.69
C LEU A 191 -13.53 7.57 20.61
N ARG A 192 -13.59 6.76 19.55
CA ARG A 192 -12.72 5.61 19.37
C ARG A 192 -11.67 5.96 18.34
N GLU A 193 -10.41 5.92 18.76
CA GLU A 193 -9.28 5.86 17.86
C GLU A 193 -8.77 4.43 17.78
N SER A 194 -8.57 3.92 16.56
CA SER A 194 -7.99 2.59 16.38
C SER A 194 -6.54 2.59 16.88
N THR A 195 -6.14 1.49 17.51
CA THR A 195 -4.79 1.36 18.07
C THR A 195 -3.77 1.09 16.95
N PRO A 196 -2.50 1.47 17.14
CA PRO A 196 -1.45 1.20 16.15
C PRO A 196 -1.35 -0.28 15.74
N VAL A 197 -1.53 -1.18 16.73
CA VAL A 197 -1.53 -2.63 16.52
C VAL A 197 -2.71 -3.07 15.67
N LEU A 198 -3.93 -2.63 15.99
CA LEU A 198 -5.13 -3.04 15.25
C LEU A 198 -5.10 -2.51 13.80
N ARG A 199 -4.68 -1.25 13.61
CA ARG A 199 -4.46 -0.67 12.28
C ARG A 199 -3.47 -1.48 11.46
N SER A 200 -2.38 -1.90 12.09
CA SER A 200 -1.33 -2.65 11.41
C SER A 200 -1.76 -4.06 11.09
N LEU A 201 -2.44 -4.75 12.02
CA LEU A 201 -2.94 -6.09 11.78
C LEU A 201 -3.97 -6.12 10.65
N THR A 202 -5.01 -5.28 10.75
CA THR A 202 -6.08 -5.24 9.75
C THR A 202 -5.58 -4.75 8.39
N GLY A 203 -4.69 -3.76 8.36
CA GLY A 203 -4.03 -3.29 7.15
C GLY A 203 -3.18 -4.38 6.49
N ALA A 204 -2.32 -5.05 7.25
CA ALA A 204 -1.47 -6.11 6.72
C ALA A 204 -2.28 -7.31 6.20
N LEU A 205 -3.32 -7.73 6.92
CA LEU A 205 -4.23 -8.80 6.46
C LEU A 205 -4.88 -8.43 5.12
N PHE A 206 -5.37 -7.19 4.99
CA PHE A 206 -5.95 -6.71 3.74
C PHE A 206 -4.93 -6.72 2.59
N GLY A 207 -3.72 -6.20 2.83
CA GLY A 207 -2.64 -6.18 1.84
C GLY A 207 -2.22 -7.58 1.39
N ILE A 208 -2.00 -8.50 2.33
CA ILE A 208 -1.62 -9.89 2.06
C ILE A 208 -2.73 -10.60 1.28
N ALA A 209 -3.99 -10.49 1.72
CA ALA A 209 -5.13 -11.12 1.06
C ALA A 209 -5.32 -10.60 -0.37
N SER A 210 -5.08 -9.31 -0.61
CA SER A 210 -5.15 -8.71 -1.96
C SER A 210 -4.14 -9.35 -2.91
N ILE A 211 -2.90 -9.57 -2.46
CA ILE A 211 -1.86 -10.20 -3.28
C ILE A 211 -2.16 -11.69 -3.48
N TRP A 212 -2.55 -12.40 -2.43
CA TRP A 212 -2.90 -13.83 -2.52
C TRP A 212 -4.07 -14.07 -3.47
N MET A 213 -5.06 -13.17 -3.50
CA MET A 213 -6.14 -13.25 -4.47
C MET A 213 -5.65 -12.89 -5.89
N ALA A 214 -4.93 -11.77 -6.06
CA ALA A 214 -4.65 -11.22 -7.38
C ALA A 214 -3.53 -11.95 -8.15
N TYR A 215 -2.44 -12.33 -7.47
CA TYR A 215 -1.22 -12.78 -8.16
C TYR A 215 -1.37 -14.10 -8.92
N PRO A 216 -2.06 -15.13 -8.40
CA PRO A 216 -2.29 -16.35 -9.19
C PRO A 216 -3.03 -16.09 -10.50
N HIS A 217 -4.04 -15.21 -10.50
CA HIS A 217 -4.75 -14.82 -11.72
C HIS A 217 -3.86 -13.99 -12.67
N LEU A 218 -3.09 -13.05 -12.11
CA LEU A 218 -2.16 -12.24 -12.88
C LEU A 218 -1.07 -13.11 -13.52
N ASP A 219 -0.60 -14.15 -12.83
CA ASP A 219 0.43 -15.04 -13.38
C ASP A 219 -0.08 -15.81 -14.59
N VAL A 220 -1.29 -16.39 -14.50
CA VAL A 220 -1.93 -17.07 -15.66
C VAL A 220 -2.06 -16.10 -16.83
N TRP A 221 -2.54 -14.87 -16.59
CA TRP A 221 -2.67 -13.87 -17.65
C TRP A 221 -1.32 -13.49 -18.27
N MET A 222 -0.27 -13.33 -17.47
CA MET A 222 1.08 -13.02 -17.94
C MET A 222 1.74 -14.20 -18.68
N GLN A 223 1.35 -15.45 -18.37
CA GLN A 223 1.77 -16.63 -19.14
C GLN A 223 1.15 -16.59 -20.54
N VAL A 224 -0.17 -16.36 -20.64
CA VAL A 224 -0.87 -16.24 -21.94
C VAL A 224 -0.28 -15.11 -22.79
N VAL A 225 -0.12 -13.92 -22.22
CA VAL A 225 0.47 -12.76 -22.94
C VAL A 225 1.89 -13.07 -23.43
N ARG A 226 2.67 -13.83 -22.65
CA ARG A 226 4.03 -14.20 -23.03
C ARG A 226 4.03 -15.18 -24.20
N GLU A 227 3.20 -16.23 -24.13
CA GLU A 227 3.08 -17.26 -25.19
C GLU A 227 2.64 -16.63 -26.52
N GLU A 228 1.61 -15.77 -26.50
CA GLU A 228 1.16 -15.04 -27.70
C GLU A 228 2.27 -14.16 -28.29
N LEU A 229 3.09 -13.52 -27.45
CA LEU A 229 4.19 -12.66 -27.91
C LEU A 229 5.39 -13.46 -28.43
N GLU A 230 5.66 -14.65 -27.88
CA GLU A 230 6.70 -15.57 -28.39
C GLU A 230 6.38 -16.00 -29.82
N GLU A 231 5.13 -16.39 -30.08
CA GLU A 231 4.65 -16.71 -31.44
C GLU A 231 4.77 -15.52 -32.40
N LEU A 232 4.42 -14.31 -31.96
CA LEU A 232 4.42 -13.10 -32.79
C LEU A 232 5.81 -12.48 -33.02
N THR A 233 6.81 -12.83 -32.19
CA THR A 233 8.16 -12.25 -32.26
C THR A 233 9.23 -13.27 -32.66
N GLY A 234 8.92 -14.57 -32.65
CA GLY A 234 9.87 -15.65 -32.92
C GLY A 234 10.96 -15.77 -31.86
N ALA A 235 10.67 -15.32 -30.63
CA ALA A 235 11.55 -15.34 -29.48
C ALA A 235 11.47 -16.65 -28.69
#